data_AF-A0A2R5L209-F1
#
_entry.id   AF-A0A2R5L209-F1
#
_cell.length_a   1.000
_cell.length_b   1.000
_cell.length_c   1.000
_cell.angle_alpha   90.00
_cell.angle_beta   90.00
_cell.angle_gamma   90.00
#
_symmetry.space_group_name_H-M   'P 1'
#
loop_
_entity.id
_entity.type
_entity.pdbx_description
1 polymer ?
#
loop_
_entity_poly.entity_id
_entity_poly.type
_entity_poly.pdbx_seq_one_letter_code
_entity_poly.pdbx_strand_id
1 'polypeptide(L)'
;QQRGGRPIKSLRQRLVGKAGRVRGNLMGKRVDFSARTVIGGDPNLSIEQVGVPLSIAMNLTIPERVTRYNISLMRELVRRGPTEHPGAKTIIRDDNKMVNLKFAQRANDQHVRIG
;
A
#
# COMPACT_ATOMS: atom_id res chain seq x y z
N GLN A 1 29.27 27.05 -19.84
CA GLN A 1 27.94 27.66 -20.00
C GLN A 1 26.93 26.58 -20.35
N GLN A 2 25.86 26.39 -19.55
CA GLN A 2 24.78 25.49 -19.94
C GLN A 2 23.90 26.16 -21.01
N ARG A 3 23.52 25.38 -22.01
CA ARG A 3 22.60 25.79 -23.09
C ARG A 3 21.22 26.08 -22.50
N GLY A 4 20.72 27.31 -22.64
CA GLY A 4 19.30 27.63 -22.41
C GLY A 4 18.94 28.73 -21.39
N GLY A 5 19.86 29.60 -20.95
CA GLY A 5 19.54 30.84 -20.21
C GLY A 5 18.84 30.69 -18.85
N ARG A 6 18.53 29.47 -18.41
CA ARG A 6 17.81 29.23 -17.16
C ARG A 6 18.77 29.35 -15.98
N PRO A 7 18.45 30.14 -14.93
CA PRO A 7 19.33 30.33 -13.79
C PRO A 7 19.57 29.01 -13.03
N ILE A 8 20.81 28.82 -12.58
CA ILE A 8 21.23 27.63 -11.83
C ILE A 8 20.55 27.64 -10.46
N LYS A 9 19.85 26.55 -10.12
CA LYS A 9 19.26 26.37 -8.78
C LYS A 9 20.33 26.04 -7.75
N SER A 10 20.60 26.97 -6.83
CA SER A 10 21.55 26.76 -5.73
C SER A 10 21.02 25.78 -4.68
N LEU A 11 21.92 25.29 -3.81
CA LEU A 11 21.53 24.39 -2.71
C LEU A 11 20.50 25.05 -1.77
N ARG A 12 20.72 26.33 -1.42
CA ARG A 12 19.78 27.11 -0.59
C ARG A 12 18.39 27.18 -1.22
N GLN A 13 18.31 27.42 -2.54
CA GLN A 13 17.04 27.46 -3.26
C GLN A 13 16.32 26.10 -3.30
N ARG A 14 17.04 24.99 -3.16
CA ARG A 14 16.44 23.65 -3.06
C ARG A 14 15.92 23.35 -1.65
N LEU A 15 16.51 23.93 -0.61
CA LEU A 15 16.13 23.68 0.78
C LEU A 15 14.97 24.56 1.25
N VAL A 16 14.98 25.85 0.88
CA VAL A 16 14.07 26.87 1.41
C VAL A 16 12.83 27.05 0.53
N GLY A 17 11.72 27.48 1.14
CA GLY A 17 10.48 27.88 0.45
C GLY A 17 9.42 26.77 0.42
N LYS A 18 8.24 27.10 -0.14
CA LYS A 18 7.07 26.20 -0.17
C LYS A 18 7.34 24.89 -0.89
N ALA A 19 8.10 24.93 -1.99
CA ALA A 19 8.53 23.77 -2.75
C ALA A 19 9.97 23.30 -2.39
N GLY A 20 10.57 23.88 -1.35
CA GLY A 20 11.88 23.47 -0.84
C GLY A 20 11.78 22.14 -0.09
N ARG A 21 12.90 21.44 0.08
CA ARG A 21 12.93 20.10 0.69
C ARG A 21 12.37 20.07 2.11
N VAL A 22 12.60 21.10 2.91
CA VAL A 22 12.13 21.11 4.31
C VAL A 22 10.61 21.07 4.34
N ARG A 23 9.94 22.01 3.66
CA ARG A 23 8.47 22.07 3.69
C ARG A 23 7.81 21.05 2.74
N GLY A 24 8.36 20.87 1.55
CA GLY A 24 7.76 20.05 0.50
C GLY A 24 8.03 18.55 0.60
N ASN A 25 9.04 18.12 1.38
CA ASN A 25 9.40 16.71 1.49
C ASN A 25 9.44 16.20 2.93
N LEU A 26 9.82 17.05 3.91
CA LEU A 26 9.89 16.64 5.31
C LEU A 26 8.59 16.96 6.06
N MET A 27 8.00 18.15 5.88
CA MET A 27 6.74 18.52 6.55
C MET A 27 5.49 17.96 5.85
N GLY A 28 5.56 17.64 4.56
CA GLY A 28 4.45 17.09 3.80
C GLY A 28 4.95 16.18 2.69
N LYS A 29 5.02 14.88 2.96
CA LYS A 29 5.43 13.87 1.98
C LYS A 29 4.20 13.17 1.40
N ARG A 30 4.31 12.70 0.17
CA ARG A 30 3.37 11.72 -0.38
C ARG A 30 3.51 10.41 0.40
N VAL A 31 2.38 9.76 0.68
CA VAL A 31 2.31 8.54 1.46
C VAL A 31 1.75 7.40 0.61
N ASP A 32 2.30 6.21 0.82
CA ASP A 32 1.75 4.97 0.28
C ASP A 32 0.59 4.47 1.14
N PHE A 33 -0.16 3.46 0.66
CA PHE A 33 -1.31 2.88 1.37
C PHE A 33 -2.43 3.88 1.72
N SER A 34 -2.67 4.84 0.83
CA SER A 34 -3.77 5.81 0.95
C SER A 34 -4.65 5.82 -0.31
N ALA A 35 -5.92 6.15 -0.14
CA ALA A 35 -6.88 6.30 -1.23
C ALA A 35 -7.76 7.54 -1.01
N ARG A 36 -8.32 8.10 -2.09
CA ARG A 36 -9.23 9.25 -2.06
C ARG A 36 -10.36 9.02 -3.06
N THR A 37 -11.59 9.29 -2.63
CA THR A 37 -12.79 9.24 -3.48
C THR A 37 -13.79 10.31 -3.03
N VAL A 38 -14.88 10.49 -3.80
CA VAL A 38 -16.01 11.36 -3.45
C VAL A 38 -16.82 10.74 -2.32
N ILE A 39 -17.32 11.57 -1.41
CA ILE A 39 -18.17 11.14 -0.29
C ILE A 39 -19.64 11.06 -0.71
N GLY A 40 -20.37 10.12 -0.14
CA GLY A 40 -21.83 10.02 -0.18
C GLY A 40 -22.36 9.67 1.20
N GLY A 41 -23.54 10.17 1.57
CA GLY A 41 -24.17 9.85 2.85
C GLY A 41 -24.96 8.54 2.77
N ASP A 42 -24.87 7.70 3.81
CA ASP A 42 -25.67 6.49 3.97
C ASP A 42 -26.23 6.42 5.41
N PRO A 43 -27.55 6.46 5.60
CA PRO A 43 -28.17 6.45 6.94
C PRO A 43 -28.08 5.08 7.64
N ASN A 44 -27.70 4.01 6.94
CA ASN A 44 -27.60 2.67 7.53
C ASN A 44 -26.23 2.38 8.16
N LEU A 45 -25.27 3.29 8.02
CA LEU A 45 -23.95 3.16 8.63
C LEU A 45 -23.92 3.76 10.03
N SER A 46 -23.22 3.08 10.95
CA SER A 46 -22.91 3.63 12.27
C SER A 46 -21.97 4.83 12.17
N ILE A 47 -21.97 5.70 13.19
CA ILE A 47 -21.09 6.89 13.29
C ILE A 47 -19.61 6.50 13.19
N GLU A 48 -19.24 5.31 13.64
CA GLU A 48 -17.86 4.81 13.63
C GLU A 48 -17.48 4.07 12.33
N GLN A 49 -18.39 3.98 11.37
CA GLN A 49 -18.19 3.23 10.12
C GLN A 49 -18.00 4.15 8.91
N VAL A 50 -17.28 3.64 7.92
CA VAL A 50 -17.13 4.29 6.62
C VAL A 50 -17.26 3.25 5.51
N GLY A 51 -18.09 3.53 4.51
CA GLY A 51 -18.22 2.69 3.33
C GLY A 51 -16.97 2.78 2.44
N VAL A 52 -16.29 1.65 2.22
CA VAL A 52 -15.12 1.57 1.32
C VAL A 52 -15.50 0.80 0.06
N PRO A 53 -15.36 1.39 -1.13
CA PRO A 53 -15.58 0.69 -2.39
C PRO A 53 -14.67 -0.54 -2.55
N LEU A 54 -15.21 -1.60 -3.16
CA LEU A 54 -14.48 -2.86 -3.38
C LEU A 54 -13.18 -2.65 -4.17
N SER A 55 -13.19 -1.75 -5.15
CA SER A 55 -11.99 -1.42 -5.94
C SER A 55 -10.86 -0.80 -5.11
N ILE A 56 -11.18 -0.08 -4.04
CA ILE A 56 -10.19 0.47 -3.11
C ILE A 56 -9.72 -0.62 -2.14
N ALA A 57 -10.65 -1.40 -1.58
CA ALA A 57 -10.36 -2.48 -0.65
C ALA A 57 -9.46 -3.57 -1.26
N MET A 58 -9.62 -3.87 -2.55
CA MET A 58 -8.77 -4.82 -3.28
C MET A 58 -7.36 -4.30 -3.57
N ASN A 59 -7.16 -2.98 -3.54
CA ASN A 59 -5.86 -2.37 -3.84
C ASN A 59 -5.04 -2.08 -2.58
N LEU A 60 -5.69 -1.65 -1.50
CA LEU A 60 -5.06 -1.41 -0.21
C LEU A 60 -4.79 -2.74 0.50
N THR A 61 -3.63 -2.86 1.12
CA THR A 61 -3.21 -4.09 1.80
C THR A 61 -2.65 -3.75 3.17
N ILE A 62 -2.94 -4.61 4.15
CA ILE A 62 -2.40 -4.51 5.50
C ILE A 62 -1.46 -5.71 5.71
N PRO A 63 -0.21 -5.50 6.17
CA PRO A 63 0.68 -6.60 6.49
C PRO A 63 0.24 -7.24 7.82
N GLU A 64 -0.13 -8.52 7.77
CA GLU A 64 -0.45 -9.30 8.96
C GLU A 64 0.58 -10.43 9.12
N ARG A 65 1.16 -10.56 10.31
CA ARG A 65 2.07 -11.66 10.63
C ARG A 65 1.30 -12.95 10.84
N VAL A 66 1.88 -14.05 10.40
CA VAL A 66 1.20 -15.34 10.48
C VAL A 66 1.46 -15.92 11.87
N THR A 67 0.39 -16.10 12.62
CA THR A 67 0.38 -16.70 13.94
C THR A 67 -0.34 -18.05 13.89
N ARG A 68 -0.21 -18.85 14.96
CA ARG A 68 -0.97 -20.10 15.09
C ARG A 68 -2.50 -19.89 15.05
N TYR A 69 -2.96 -18.70 15.41
CA TYR A 69 -4.39 -18.39 15.50
C TYR A 69 -5.00 -17.99 14.15
N ASN A 70 -4.25 -17.27 13.30
CA ASN A 70 -4.75 -16.76 12.02
C ASN A 70 -4.32 -17.61 10.81
N ILE A 71 -3.47 -18.64 10.98
CA ILE A 71 -2.90 -19.42 9.87
C ILE A 71 -3.96 -20.00 8.91
N SER A 72 -5.09 -20.48 9.45
CA SER A 72 -6.19 -21.03 8.64
C SER A 72 -6.81 -19.95 7.75
N LEU A 73 -7.08 -18.77 8.33
CA LEU A 73 -7.60 -17.62 7.60
C LEU A 73 -6.60 -17.11 6.55
N MET A 74 -5.33 -16.96 6.93
CA MET A 74 -4.28 -16.49 6.01
C MET A 74 -4.10 -17.42 4.80
N ARG A 75 -4.15 -18.73 5.02
CA ARG A 75 -4.12 -19.73 3.93
C ARG A 75 -5.31 -19.57 2.98
N GLU A 76 -6.49 -19.30 3.52
CA GLU A 76 -7.68 -19.07 2.70
C GLU A 76 -7.58 -17.79 1.87
N LEU A 77 -7.13 -16.68 2.47
CA LEU A 77 -6.94 -15.40 1.77
C LEU A 77 -5.91 -15.52 0.64
N VAL A 78 -4.82 -16.26 0.87
CA VAL A 78 -3.81 -16.57 -0.15
C VAL A 78 -4.40 -17.44 -1.26
N ARG A 79 -5.22 -18.43 -0.92
CA ARG A 79 -5.87 -19.32 -1.89
C ARG A 79 -6.83 -18.57 -2.83
N ARG A 80 -7.61 -17.62 -2.28
CA ARG A 80 -8.50 -16.74 -3.07
C ARG A 80 -7.71 -15.77 -3.96
N GLY A 81 -6.52 -15.39 -3.51
CA GLY A 81 -5.56 -14.60 -4.31
C GLY A 81 -5.98 -13.14 -4.44
N PRO A 82 -5.42 -12.41 -5.44
CA PRO A 82 -5.58 -10.95 -5.55
C PRO A 82 -6.84 -10.51 -6.32
N THR A 83 -7.65 -11.43 -6.82
CA THR A 83 -8.81 -11.12 -7.70
C THR A 83 -10.14 -11.16 -6.99
N GLU A 84 -10.24 -11.87 -5.87
CA GLU A 84 -11.47 -12.06 -5.11
C GLU A 84 -11.34 -11.44 -3.71
N HIS A 85 -12.39 -10.73 -3.25
CA HIS A 85 -12.45 -10.17 -1.90
C HIS A 85 -13.25 -11.10 -0.97
N PRO A 86 -12.80 -11.32 0.27
CA PRO A 86 -11.48 -11.00 0.84
C PRO A 86 -10.38 -11.93 0.31
N GLY A 87 -9.20 -11.37 0.04
CA GLY A 87 -8.06 -12.09 -0.53
C GLY A 87 -6.73 -11.39 -0.21
N ALA A 88 -5.63 -11.96 -0.70
CA ALA A 88 -4.28 -11.45 -0.47
C ALA A 88 -3.54 -11.13 -1.78
N LYS A 89 -2.64 -10.15 -1.72
CA LYS A 89 -1.86 -9.69 -2.88
C LYS A 89 -0.42 -10.21 -2.88
N THR A 90 0.20 -10.24 -1.72
CA THR A 90 1.62 -10.55 -1.56
C THR A 90 1.87 -11.38 -0.31
N ILE A 91 2.83 -12.30 -0.38
CA ILE A 91 3.39 -13.01 0.77
C ILE A 91 4.80 -12.48 1.00
N ILE A 92 5.13 -12.17 2.25
CA ILE A 92 6.49 -11.83 2.68
C ILE A 92 7.02 -13.06 3.41
N ARG A 93 8.14 -13.61 2.95
CA ARG A 93 8.83 -14.75 3.58
C ARG A 93 9.81 -14.27 4.64
N ASP A 94 10.32 -15.19 5.45
CA ASP A 94 11.31 -14.94 6.51
C ASP A 94 12.60 -14.27 5.99
N ASP A 95 12.95 -14.52 4.71
CA ASP A 95 14.08 -13.89 4.03
C ASP A 95 13.76 -12.47 3.48
N ASN A 96 12.65 -11.87 3.91
CA ASN A 96 12.09 -10.61 3.42
C ASN A 96 11.81 -10.57 1.90
N LYS A 97 11.79 -11.72 1.22
CA LYS A 97 11.40 -11.74 -0.19
C LYS A 97 9.89 -11.66 -0.32
N MET A 98 9.47 -10.75 -1.21
CA MET A 98 8.07 -10.55 -1.55
C MET A 98 7.70 -11.42 -2.75
N VAL A 99 6.71 -12.29 -2.55
CA VAL A 99 6.10 -13.08 -3.61
C VAL A 99 4.76 -12.45 -3.97
N ASN A 100 4.60 -12.05 -5.23
CA ASN A 100 3.36 -11.50 -5.73
C ASN A 100 2.43 -12.62 -6.19
N LEU A 101 1.25 -12.72 -5.58
CA LEU A 101 0.29 -13.80 -5.84
C LEU A 101 -0.32 -13.74 -7.24
N LYS A 102 -0.27 -12.59 -7.93
CA LYS A 102 -0.69 -12.47 -9.33
C LYS A 102 0.17 -13.32 -10.27
N PHE A 103 1.44 -13.55 -9.92
CA PHE A 103 2.41 -14.24 -10.76
C PHE A 103 2.92 -15.56 -10.16
N ALA A 104 2.51 -15.87 -8.92
CA ALA A 104 2.90 -17.09 -8.23
C ALA A 104 2.11 -18.30 -8.77
N GLN A 105 2.61 -18.91 -9.85
CA GLN A 105 1.97 -20.07 -10.49
C GLN A 105 2.22 -21.41 -9.76
N ARG A 106 3.20 -21.48 -8.86
CA ARG A 106 3.57 -22.72 -8.18
C ARG A 106 2.90 -22.82 -6.81
N ALA A 107 2.33 -23.99 -6.50
CA ALA A 107 1.71 -24.25 -5.19
C ALA A 107 2.70 -24.08 -4.02
N ASN A 108 3.98 -24.43 -4.21
CA ASN A 108 5.02 -24.21 -3.21
C ASN A 108 5.25 -22.73 -2.89
N ASP A 109 4.99 -21.83 -3.85
CA ASP A 109 5.20 -20.40 -3.65
C ASP A 109 4.08 -19.72 -2.86
N GLN A 110 2.93 -20.41 -2.73
CA GLN A 110 1.74 -19.97 -1.99
C GLN A 110 1.68 -20.54 -0.56
N HIS A 111 2.67 -21.36 -0.15
CA HIS A 111 2.67 -21.97 1.17
C HIS A 111 2.96 -20.94 2.28
N VAL A 112 2.01 -20.79 3.20
CA VAL A 112 2.10 -19.87 4.33
C VAL A 112 2.68 -20.59 5.57
N ARG A 113 3.74 -20.01 6.14
CA ARG A 113 4.40 -20.47 7.38
C ARG A 113 4.14 -19.47 8.51
N ILE A 114 4.26 -19.95 9.75
CA ILE A 114 4.18 -19.10 10.94
C ILE A 114 5.49 -18.32 11.05
N GLY A 115 5.39 -16.99 11.18
CA GLY A 115 6.51 -16.05 11.16
C GLY A 115 6.03 -14.60 11.20
#